data_AF-X1U3P8-F1
#
_entry.id   AF-X1U3P8-F1
#
_cell.length_a   1.000
_cell.length_b   1.000
_cell.length_c   1.000
_cell.angle_alpha   90.00
_cell.angle_beta   90.00
_cell.angle_gamma   90.00
#
_symmetry.space_group_name_H-M   'P 1'
#
loop_
_entity.id
_entity.type
_entity.pdbx_description
1 polymer ?
#
loop_
_entity_poly.entity_id
_entity_poly.type
_entity_poly.pdbx_seq_one_letter_code
_entity_poly.pdbx_strand_id
1 'polypeptide(L)'
;PASVVQDLHIHTTFSTGDDSVVPEQTVEFIAQFRHAEILGISDHLKYISGNNFTEYKNTLRAHDFYVGTEVDGAKEAGSAAELDLDYYIYHCRDKTEDYRGAEKLLLTEKPVIIAHPLKLQTDLNRVPSSCLIEINNRYIWRSNWRTELAPFRSRFGFVISSDAHQPHWLNQTIARHVALELRIKEALLFPLTV
;
A
#
# COMPACT_ATOMS: atom_id res chain seq x y z
N PRO A 1 18.17 -15.36 -0.13
CA PRO A 1 16.83 -14.70 -0.11
C PRO A 1 16.56 -14.12 -1.50
N ALA A 2 15.36 -14.33 -2.06
CA ALA A 2 14.99 -13.63 -3.30
C ALA A 2 15.00 -12.11 -3.05
N SER A 3 15.44 -11.31 -4.01
CA SER A 3 15.35 -9.85 -3.92
C SER A 3 13.88 -9.43 -3.75
N VAL A 4 13.64 -8.39 -2.96
CA VAL A 4 12.32 -7.76 -2.90
C VAL A 4 12.14 -6.97 -4.18
N VAL A 5 11.13 -7.33 -4.98
CA VAL A 5 10.94 -6.71 -6.30
C VAL A 5 10.21 -5.38 -6.17
N GLN A 6 9.18 -5.31 -5.32
CA GLN A 6 8.33 -4.14 -5.18
C GLN A 6 7.96 -3.92 -3.72
N ASP A 7 7.92 -2.66 -3.30
CA ASP A 7 7.28 -2.22 -2.06
C ASP A 7 6.59 -0.87 -2.27
N LEU A 8 5.27 -0.86 -2.12
CA LEU A 8 4.42 0.30 -2.40
C LEU A 8 3.69 0.82 -1.16
N HIS A 9 3.87 0.18 0.00
CA HIS A 9 3.25 0.65 1.23
C HIS A 9 4.34 0.94 2.25
N ILE A 10 4.79 2.20 2.25
CA ILE A 10 5.83 2.71 3.13
C ILE A 10 5.40 4.09 3.58
N HIS A 11 5.53 4.35 4.87
CA HIS A 11 5.28 5.64 5.50
C HIS A 11 6.61 6.31 5.82
N THR A 12 6.62 7.64 5.77
CA THR A 12 7.78 8.48 5.99
C THR A 12 7.47 9.62 6.95
N THR A 13 8.46 10.46 7.21
CA THR A 13 8.29 11.69 7.98
C THR A 13 7.26 12.67 7.40
N PHE A 14 6.72 12.45 6.20
CA PHE A 14 5.55 13.17 5.70
C PHE A 14 4.26 12.82 6.46
N SER A 15 4.16 11.65 7.09
CA SER A 15 3.07 11.29 8.01
C SER A 15 3.30 11.88 9.41
N THR A 16 3.30 13.21 9.49
CA THR A 16 3.80 13.99 10.65
C THR A 16 3.11 13.73 12.00
N GLY A 17 1.93 13.12 12.02
CA GLY A 17 1.20 12.77 13.25
C GLY A 17 1.04 11.27 13.47
N ASP A 18 1.79 10.43 12.76
CA ASP A 18 1.84 8.99 13.01
C ASP A 18 2.97 8.67 13.98
N ASP A 19 2.63 8.32 15.23
CA ASP A 19 3.59 8.00 16.29
C ASP A 19 4.42 6.74 16.01
N SER A 20 4.06 5.93 15.01
CA SER A 20 4.88 4.80 14.58
C SER A 20 6.04 5.22 13.69
N VAL A 21 5.95 6.40 13.04
CA VAL A 21 7.00 6.95 12.18
C VAL A 21 8.08 7.59 13.04
N VAL A 22 9.30 7.09 12.88
CA VAL A 22 10.48 7.67 13.53
C VAL A 22 11.13 8.73 12.65
N PRO A 23 11.82 9.74 13.21
CA PRO A 23 12.47 10.81 12.44
C PRO A 23 13.46 10.32 11.38
N GLU A 24 14.04 9.13 11.56
CA GLU A 24 14.98 8.51 10.62
C GLU A 24 14.30 7.93 9.37
N GLN A 25 12.98 7.73 9.38
CA GLN A 25 12.22 7.20 8.25
C GLN A 25 11.94 8.29 7.21
N THR A 26 12.99 8.92 6.69
CA THR A 26 12.86 9.94 5.63
C THR A 26 12.85 9.30 4.25
N VAL A 27 12.41 10.07 3.25
CA VAL A 27 12.46 9.63 1.83
C VAL A 27 13.91 9.38 1.40
N GLU A 28 14.85 10.23 1.81
CA GLU A 28 16.27 10.12 1.48
C GLU A 28 16.90 8.87 2.08
N PHE A 29 16.53 8.53 3.32
CA PHE A 29 16.97 7.29 3.95
C PHE A 29 16.51 6.09 3.10
N ILE A 30 15.22 5.99 2.77
CA ILE A 30 14.69 4.90 1.94
C ILE A 30 15.39 4.86 0.57
N ALA A 31 15.65 6.02 -0.03
CA ALA A 31 16.35 6.15 -1.31
C ALA A 31 17.82 5.72 -1.24
N GLN A 32 18.47 5.79 -0.08
CA GLN A 32 19.83 5.31 0.12
C GLN A 32 19.90 3.78 0.20
N PHE A 33 18.94 3.14 0.87
CA PHE A 33 18.96 1.68 1.08
C PHE A 33 18.32 0.91 -0.06
N ARG A 34 17.30 1.47 -0.73
CA ARG A 34 16.51 0.86 -1.80
C ARG A 34 16.28 -0.64 -1.60
N HIS A 35 15.59 -1.01 -0.52
CA HIS A 35 15.39 -2.42 -0.18
C HIS A 35 14.57 -3.19 -1.22
N ALA A 36 13.86 -2.48 -2.11
CA ALA A 36 13.13 -3.03 -3.25
C ALA A 36 13.53 -2.32 -4.57
N GLU A 37 13.36 -3.01 -5.70
CA GLU A 37 13.65 -2.46 -7.03
C GLU A 37 12.61 -1.40 -7.44
N ILE A 38 11.32 -1.69 -7.24
CA ILE A 38 10.20 -0.77 -7.42
C ILE A 38 9.78 -0.23 -6.06
N LEU A 39 9.90 1.08 -5.86
CA LEU A 39 9.57 1.74 -4.61
C LEU A 39 8.47 2.77 -4.80
N GLY A 40 7.47 2.70 -3.94
CA GLY A 40 6.45 3.73 -3.80
C GLY A 40 6.28 4.11 -2.34
N ILE A 41 6.02 5.38 -2.10
CA ILE A 41 5.73 5.92 -0.78
C ILE A 41 4.24 6.25 -0.72
N SER A 42 3.60 5.94 0.39
CA SER A 42 2.15 6.01 0.56
C SER A 42 1.76 6.55 1.93
N ASP A 43 2.30 7.69 2.29
CA ASP A 43 1.95 8.40 3.53
C ASP A 43 0.44 8.67 3.64
N HIS A 44 -0.07 8.80 4.88
CA HIS A 44 -1.49 9.05 5.14
C HIS A 44 -1.96 10.36 4.48
N LEU A 45 -3.04 10.28 3.70
CA LEU A 45 -3.58 11.42 2.94
C LEU A 45 -3.79 12.69 3.78
N LYS A 46 -4.27 12.51 5.02
CA LYS A 46 -4.54 13.61 5.96
C LYS A 46 -3.33 14.49 6.27
N TYR A 47 -2.09 14.00 6.08
CA TYR A 47 -0.87 14.78 6.33
C TYR A 47 -0.26 15.39 5.05
N ILE A 48 -0.51 14.77 3.89
CA ILE A 48 0.10 15.15 2.62
C ILE A 48 -0.84 15.92 1.68
N SER A 49 -2.11 16.11 2.05
CA SER A 49 -3.09 16.83 1.23
C SER A 49 -2.94 18.36 1.32
N GLY A 50 -3.64 19.09 0.43
CA GLY A 50 -3.60 20.55 0.39
C GLY A 50 -2.26 21.09 -0.11
N ASN A 51 -1.72 22.10 0.57
CA ASN A 51 -0.48 22.76 0.16
C ASN A 51 0.76 21.86 0.24
N ASN A 52 0.69 20.76 1.00
CA ASN A 52 1.82 19.85 1.21
C ASN A 52 1.99 18.85 0.05
N PHE A 53 0.95 18.64 -0.78
CA PHE A 53 0.97 17.59 -1.78
C PHE A 53 2.06 17.80 -2.84
N THR A 54 2.25 19.06 -3.26
CA THR A 54 3.27 19.41 -4.25
C THR A 54 4.68 19.10 -3.74
N GLU A 55 4.97 19.41 -2.48
CA GLU A 55 6.25 19.10 -1.86
C GLU A 55 6.46 17.59 -1.76
N TYR A 56 5.48 16.86 -1.21
CA TYR A 56 5.48 15.40 -1.14
C TYR A 56 5.79 14.78 -2.50
N LYS A 57 5.00 15.12 -3.52
CA LYS A 57 5.16 14.59 -4.88
C LYS A 57 6.54 14.91 -5.45
N ASN A 58 7.03 16.14 -5.32
CA ASN A 58 8.32 16.54 -5.86
C ASN A 58 9.48 15.80 -5.19
N THR A 59 9.43 15.64 -3.87
CA THR A 59 10.44 14.89 -3.11
C THR A 59 10.49 13.43 -3.56
N LEU A 60 9.34 12.76 -3.70
CA LEU A 60 9.30 11.37 -4.17
C LEU A 60 9.84 11.22 -5.59
N ARG A 61 9.45 12.12 -6.50
CA ARG A 61 9.94 12.09 -7.89
C ARG A 61 11.43 12.35 -8.01
N ALA A 62 12.00 13.18 -7.14
CA ALA A 62 13.44 13.42 -7.13
C ALA A 62 14.27 12.17 -6.79
N HIS A 63 13.65 11.14 -6.22
CA HIS A 63 14.26 9.85 -5.87
C HIS A 63 13.76 8.67 -6.71
N ASP A 64 13.06 8.94 -7.81
CA ASP A 64 12.46 7.94 -8.71
C ASP A 64 11.47 7.01 -8.00
N PHE A 65 10.73 7.53 -7.01
CA PHE A 65 9.67 6.79 -6.33
C PHE A 65 8.30 7.03 -6.99
N TYR A 66 7.46 6.00 -6.90
CA TYR A 66 6.04 6.11 -7.21
C TYR A 66 5.30 6.84 -6.09
N VAL A 67 4.36 7.70 -6.48
CA VAL A 67 3.65 8.63 -5.58
C VAL A 67 2.31 8.01 -5.22
N GLY A 68 2.26 7.30 -4.11
CA GLY A 68 1.02 6.77 -3.54
C GLY A 68 0.54 7.58 -2.35
N THR A 69 -0.58 7.15 -1.77
CA THR A 69 -1.05 7.59 -0.46
C THR A 69 -1.91 6.51 0.18
N GLU A 70 -1.90 6.45 1.51
CA GLU A 70 -2.88 5.71 2.28
C GLU A 70 -4.13 6.55 2.53
N VAL A 71 -5.26 6.04 2.05
CA VAL A 71 -6.59 6.66 2.12
C VAL A 71 -7.40 5.96 3.20
N ASP A 72 -7.78 6.67 4.25
CA ASP A 72 -8.52 6.12 5.39
C ASP A 72 -10.04 6.03 5.13
N GLY A 73 -10.39 5.17 4.18
CA GLY A 73 -11.77 4.79 3.89
C GLY A 73 -12.56 5.83 3.11
N ALA A 74 -13.88 5.67 3.09
CA ALA A 74 -14.78 6.37 2.17
C ALA A 74 -14.72 7.89 2.24
N LYS A 75 -14.44 8.45 3.43
CA LYS A 75 -14.43 9.90 3.66
C LYS A 75 -13.31 10.60 2.91
N GLU A 76 -12.18 9.91 2.71
CA GLU A 76 -10.99 10.45 2.08
C GLU A 76 -10.90 10.13 0.58
N ALA A 77 -11.64 9.10 0.12
CA ALA A 77 -11.61 8.64 -1.28
C ALA A 77 -11.91 9.74 -2.30
N GLY A 78 -12.78 10.70 -1.96
CA GLY A 78 -13.06 11.85 -2.82
C GLY A 78 -11.86 12.74 -3.03
N SER A 79 -11.27 13.21 -1.93
CA SER A 79 -10.09 14.09 -1.98
C SER A 79 -8.89 13.39 -2.63
N ALA A 80 -8.69 12.10 -2.35
CA ALA A 80 -7.61 11.33 -2.96
C ALA A 80 -7.77 11.20 -4.49
N ALA A 81 -8.99 11.08 -4.99
CA ALA A 81 -9.27 10.97 -6.43
C ALA A 81 -8.92 12.26 -7.21
N GLU A 82 -8.86 13.41 -6.53
CA GLU A 82 -8.51 14.71 -7.12
C GLU A 82 -6.98 14.92 -7.21
N LEU A 83 -6.20 14.08 -6.53
CA LEU A 83 -4.75 14.19 -6.51
C LEU A 83 -4.07 13.41 -7.64
N ASP A 84 -2.96 13.97 -8.13
CA ASP A 84 -2.14 13.36 -9.16
C ASP A 84 -1.17 12.30 -8.59
N LEU A 85 -1.75 11.21 -8.10
CA LEU A 85 -1.11 10.03 -7.55
C LEU A 85 -0.87 8.95 -8.63
N ASP A 86 0.04 8.00 -8.39
CA ASP A 86 0.24 6.83 -9.26
C ASP A 86 -0.64 5.65 -8.87
N TYR A 87 -0.95 5.49 -7.58
CA TYR A 87 -1.74 4.39 -7.03
C TYR A 87 -2.32 4.77 -5.65
N TYR A 88 -3.23 3.93 -5.14
CA TYR A 88 -3.86 4.09 -3.84
C TYR A 88 -3.64 2.87 -2.95
N ILE A 89 -3.24 3.11 -1.70
CA ILE A 89 -3.43 2.19 -0.59
C ILE A 89 -4.77 2.59 0.07
N TYR A 90 -5.71 1.65 0.19
CA TYR A 90 -7.08 1.96 0.62
C TYR A 90 -7.52 1.12 1.82
N HIS A 91 -7.88 1.78 2.91
CA HIS A 91 -8.54 1.16 4.04
C HIS A 91 -10.00 0.83 3.71
N CYS A 92 -10.29 -0.44 3.41
CA CYS A 92 -11.66 -0.91 3.24
C CYS A 92 -12.11 -1.71 4.46
N ARG A 93 -13.01 -1.19 5.29
CA ARG A 93 -13.65 -1.98 6.35
C ARG A 93 -14.90 -2.65 5.79
N ASP A 94 -15.51 -3.60 6.51
CA ASP A 94 -16.78 -4.19 6.08
C ASP A 94 -17.97 -3.23 6.27
N LYS A 95 -17.97 -2.17 5.47
CA LYS A 95 -18.96 -1.10 5.45
C LYS A 95 -19.30 -0.73 4.03
N THR A 96 -20.58 -0.54 3.74
CA THR A 96 -21.06 -0.24 2.38
C THR A 96 -20.40 1.00 1.78
N GLU A 97 -20.15 2.02 2.59
CA GLU A 97 -19.47 3.24 2.17
C GLU A 97 -18.01 3.01 1.76
N ASP A 98 -17.29 2.11 2.43
CA ASP A 98 -15.88 1.85 2.11
C ASP A 98 -15.76 1.09 0.78
N TYR A 99 -16.65 0.13 0.50
CA TYR A 99 -16.67 -0.50 -0.83
C TYR A 99 -16.97 0.51 -1.95
N ARG A 100 -17.89 1.46 -1.72
CA ARG A 100 -18.17 2.55 -2.66
C ARG A 100 -16.98 3.52 -2.80
N GLY A 101 -16.21 3.73 -1.74
CA GLY A 101 -14.98 4.50 -1.79
C GLY A 101 -13.93 3.84 -2.68
N ALA A 102 -13.76 2.52 -2.59
CA ALA A 102 -12.89 1.76 -3.50
C ALA A 102 -13.36 1.88 -4.96
N GLU A 103 -14.66 1.73 -5.23
CA GLU A 103 -15.25 1.94 -6.57
C GLU A 103 -14.97 3.35 -7.10
N LYS A 104 -15.09 4.37 -6.25
CA LYS A 104 -14.78 5.76 -6.63
C LYS A 104 -13.32 5.94 -7.04
N LEU A 105 -12.38 5.35 -6.29
CA LEU A 105 -10.96 5.41 -6.64
C LEU A 105 -10.67 4.67 -7.95
N LEU A 106 -11.32 3.54 -8.21
CA LEU A 106 -11.15 2.80 -9.48
C LEU A 106 -11.56 3.62 -10.71
N LEU A 107 -12.47 4.60 -10.57
CA LEU A 107 -12.84 5.50 -11.68
C LEU A 107 -11.71 6.43 -12.14
N THR A 108 -10.64 6.56 -11.35
CA THR A 108 -9.44 7.31 -11.75
C THR A 108 -8.53 6.52 -12.70
N GLU A 109 -8.85 5.25 -12.95
CA GLU A 109 -8.06 4.29 -13.73
C GLU A 109 -6.67 3.97 -13.13
N LYS A 110 -6.40 4.44 -11.91
CA LYS A 110 -5.18 4.13 -11.15
C LYS A 110 -5.37 2.85 -10.33
N PRO A 111 -4.30 2.09 -10.04
CA PRO A 111 -4.38 0.90 -9.20
C PRO A 111 -4.89 1.23 -7.78
N VAL A 112 -5.81 0.40 -7.28
CA VAL A 112 -6.34 0.48 -5.91
C VAL A 112 -5.98 -0.80 -5.18
N ILE A 113 -5.15 -0.68 -4.15
CA ILE A 113 -4.70 -1.78 -3.29
C ILE A 113 -5.49 -1.71 -1.98
N ILE A 114 -6.25 -2.75 -1.65
CA ILE A 114 -6.93 -2.86 -0.36
C ILE A 114 -5.89 -3.21 0.71
N ALA A 115 -5.64 -2.27 1.62
CA ALA A 115 -4.61 -2.38 2.63
C ALA A 115 -5.02 -3.33 3.75
N HIS A 116 -4.10 -4.22 4.13
CA HIS A 116 -4.18 -5.17 5.25
C HIS A 116 -5.61 -5.63 5.59
N PRO A 117 -6.33 -6.27 4.65
CA PRO A 117 -7.78 -6.50 4.78
C PRO A 117 -8.16 -7.34 6.00
N LEU A 118 -7.30 -8.27 6.41
CA LEU A 118 -7.55 -9.15 7.55
C LEU A 118 -7.48 -8.36 8.88
N LYS A 119 -6.65 -7.31 8.93
CA LYS A 119 -6.57 -6.39 10.07
C LYS A 119 -7.81 -5.50 10.18
N LEU A 120 -8.37 -5.09 9.04
CA LEU A 120 -9.57 -4.26 8.95
C LEU A 120 -10.88 -5.04 8.88
N GLN A 121 -10.81 -6.37 8.90
CA GLN A 121 -11.96 -7.27 8.78
C GLN A 121 -12.78 -6.99 7.50
N THR A 122 -12.09 -6.73 6.39
CA THR A 122 -12.73 -6.53 5.08
C THR A 122 -13.39 -7.83 4.60
N ASP A 123 -14.64 -7.78 4.13
CA ASP A 123 -15.23 -8.90 3.39
C ASP A 123 -14.78 -8.86 1.92
N LEU A 124 -13.80 -9.71 1.60
CA LEU A 124 -13.24 -9.84 0.26
C LEU A 124 -14.28 -10.29 -0.79
N ASN A 125 -15.42 -10.85 -0.39
CA ASN A 125 -16.48 -11.15 -1.35
C ASN A 125 -17.09 -9.89 -1.97
N ARG A 126 -17.07 -8.78 -1.23
CA ARG A 126 -17.68 -7.49 -1.61
C ARG A 126 -16.72 -6.54 -2.30
N VAL A 127 -15.41 -6.78 -2.18
CA VAL A 127 -14.38 -5.96 -2.84
C VAL A 127 -14.49 -6.08 -4.37
N PRO A 128 -14.52 -4.97 -5.13
CA PRO A 128 -14.49 -5.00 -6.59
C PRO A 128 -13.30 -5.81 -7.12
N SER A 129 -13.51 -6.70 -8.08
CA SER A 129 -12.45 -7.59 -8.61
C SER A 129 -11.29 -6.86 -9.29
N SER A 130 -11.50 -5.60 -9.69
CA SER A 130 -10.45 -4.75 -10.26
C SER A 130 -9.49 -4.20 -9.20
N CYS A 131 -9.83 -4.26 -7.91
CA CYS A 131 -8.90 -3.94 -6.84
C CYS A 131 -7.84 -5.04 -6.68
N LEU A 132 -6.72 -4.64 -6.10
CA LEU A 132 -5.64 -5.53 -5.67
C LEU A 132 -5.74 -5.78 -4.18
N ILE A 133 -5.24 -6.91 -3.72
CA ILE A 133 -5.24 -7.27 -2.29
C ILE A 133 -3.82 -7.22 -1.74
N GLU A 134 -3.64 -6.50 -0.64
CA GLU A 134 -2.36 -6.45 0.06
C GLU A 134 -2.12 -7.68 0.94
N ILE A 135 -0.93 -8.28 0.82
CA ILE A 135 -0.35 -9.14 1.84
C ILE A 135 0.65 -8.31 2.64
N ASN A 136 0.16 -7.73 3.74
CA ASN A 136 0.86 -6.76 4.55
C ASN A 136 1.83 -7.43 5.55
N ASN A 137 3.13 -7.11 5.49
CA ASN A 137 4.13 -7.76 6.34
C ASN A 137 3.94 -7.44 7.84
N ARG A 138 3.49 -6.23 8.17
CA ARG A 138 3.29 -5.78 9.56
C ARG A 138 2.22 -6.59 10.29
N TYR A 139 1.14 -7.00 9.61
CA TYR A 139 -0.02 -7.61 10.25
C TYR A 139 -0.30 -9.08 9.87
N ILE A 140 0.17 -9.59 8.74
CA ILE A 140 -0.27 -10.89 8.20
C ILE A 140 -0.02 -12.07 9.16
N TRP A 141 1.01 -12.02 10.01
CA TRP A 141 1.32 -13.07 10.98
C TRP A 141 0.28 -13.22 12.11
N ARG A 142 -0.62 -12.24 12.27
CA ARG A 142 -1.65 -12.24 13.31
C ARG A 142 -2.98 -12.88 12.86
N SER A 143 -3.10 -13.27 11.60
CA SER A 143 -4.39 -13.64 11.00
C SER A 143 -4.41 -15.07 10.47
N ASN A 144 -5.60 -15.64 10.24
CA ASN A 144 -5.73 -16.95 9.62
C ASN A 144 -5.74 -16.83 8.09
N TRP A 145 -4.64 -16.33 7.55
CA TRP A 145 -4.48 -16.06 6.11
C TRP A 145 -4.73 -17.30 5.23
N ARG A 146 -4.54 -18.52 5.76
CA ARG A 146 -4.85 -19.77 5.04
C ARG A 146 -6.33 -19.87 4.70
N THR A 147 -7.22 -19.54 5.62
CA THR A 147 -8.66 -19.58 5.37
C THR A 147 -9.19 -18.29 4.76
N GLU A 148 -8.57 -17.16 5.12
CA GLU A 148 -9.07 -15.83 4.75
C GLU A 148 -8.63 -15.39 3.35
N LEU A 149 -7.43 -15.75 2.87
CA LEU A 149 -6.93 -15.34 1.55
C LEU A 149 -6.98 -16.43 0.49
N ALA A 150 -6.76 -17.70 0.85
CA ALA A 150 -6.67 -18.79 -0.13
C ALA A 150 -7.87 -18.91 -1.09
N PRO A 151 -9.14 -18.70 -0.65
CA PRO A 151 -10.29 -18.77 -1.55
C PRO A 151 -10.27 -17.72 -2.69
N PHE A 152 -9.54 -16.63 -2.49
CA PHE A 152 -9.57 -15.47 -3.39
C PHE A 152 -8.36 -15.36 -4.31
N ARG A 153 -7.42 -16.32 -4.26
CA ARG A 153 -6.16 -16.31 -5.03
C ARG A 153 -6.32 -16.20 -6.54
N SER A 154 -7.46 -16.62 -7.09
CA SER A 154 -7.77 -16.56 -8.52
C SER A 154 -8.69 -15.40 -8.90
N ARG A 155 -9.20 -14.66 -7.91
CA ARG A 155 -10.10 -13.52 -8.12
C ARG A 155 -9.34 -12.20 -8.20
N PHE A 156 -8.29 -12.04 -7.40
CA PHE A 156 -7.54 -10.79 -7.29
C PHE A 156 -6.09 -10.95 -7.69
N GLY A 157 -5.49 -9.85 -8.13
CA GLY A 157 -4.05 -9.66 -8.05
C GLY A 157 -3.64 -9.33 -6.62
N PHE A 158 -2.44 -9.75 -6.21
CA PHE A 158 -1.93 -9.54 -4.87
C PHE A 158 -0.65 -8.72 -4.90
N VAL A 159 -0.56 -7.70 -4.05
CA VAL A 159 0.65 -6.90 -3.82
C VAL A 159 1.21 -7.27 -2.47
N ILE A 160 2.54 -7.39 -2.38
CA ILE A 160 3.24 -7.66 -1.12
C ILE A 160 3.88 -6.35 -0.67
N SER A 161 3.75 -6.01 0.60
CA SER A 161 4.23 -4.72 1.11
C SER A 161 4.75 -4.81 2.54
N SER A 162 5.57 -3.84 2.94
CA SER A 162 6.13 -3.78 4.28
C SER A 162 5.20 -3.11 5.29
N ASP A 163 4.51 -2.04 4.87
CA ASP A 163 3.83 -1.08 5.76
C ASP A 163 4.81 -0.51 6.80
N ALA A 164 6.03 -0.21 6.30
CA ALA A 164 7.14 0.23 7.11
C ALA A 164 6.96 1.69 7.54
N HIS A 165 7.02 1.92 8.85
CA HIS A 165 7.09 3.25 9.46
C HIS A 165 8.47 3.53 10.04
N GLN A 166 9.37 2.54 10.04
CA GLN A 166 10.69 2.61 10.65
C GLN A 166 11.72 1.86 9.80
N PRO A 167 13.01 2.24 9.85
CA PRO A 167 14.05 1.64 9.01
C PRO A 167 14.11 0.12 9.07
N HIS A 168 14.02 -0.45 10.27
CA HIS A 168 14.10 -1.90 10.47
C HIS A 168 12.82 -2.65 10.04
N TRP A 169 11.75 -1.94 9.67
CA TRP A 169 10.53 -2.54 9.12
C TRP A 169 10.55 -2.63 7.59
N LEU A 170 11.57 -2.09 6.92
CA LEU A 170 11.77 -2.19 5.47
C LEU A 170 12.14 -3.62 5.05
N ASN A 171 11.17 -4.53 5.16
CA ASN A 171 11.26 -5.92 4.76
C ASN A 171 9.86 -6.50 4.49
N GLN A 172 9.82 -7.62 3.80
CA GLN A 172 8.57 -8.33 3.45
C GLN A 172 8.64 -9.83 3.78
N THR A 173 9.54 -10.23 4.69
CA THR A 173 9.91 -11.63 4.86
C THR A 173 8.71 -12.53 5.20
N ILE A 174 7.85 -12.09 6.13
CA ILE A 174 6.69 -12.86 6.54
C ILE A 174 5.63 -12.85 5.44
N ALA A 175 5.34 -11.69 4.85
CA ALA A 175 4.36 -11.59 3.78
C ALA A 175 4.73 -12.44 2.54
N ARG A 176 6.02 -12.45 2.17
CA ARG A 176 6.55 -13.30 1.08
C ARG A 176 6.44 -14.78 1.40
N HIS A 177 6.69 -15.18 2.66
CA HIS A 177 6.46 -16.56 3.09
C HIS A 177 4.99 -16.96 2.93
N VAL A 178 4.06 -16.10 3.35
CA VAL A 178 2.61 -16.34 3.19
C VAL A 178 2.21 -16.44 1.72
N ALA A 179 2.71 -15.53 0.87
CA ALA A 179 2.44 -15.57 -0.56
C ALA A 179 2.92 -16.89 -1.20
N LEU A 180 4.12 -17.36 -0.82
CA LEU A 180 4.67 -18.63 -1.29
C LEU A 180 3.79 -19.82 -0.87
N GLU A 181 3.42 -19.89 0.41
CA GLU A 181 2.57 -20.96 0.97
C GLU A 181 1.21 -21.03 0.27
N LEU A 182 0.63 -19.87 -0.06
CA LEU A 182 -0.64 -19.76 -0.77
C LEU A 182 -0.52 -19.94 -2.28
N ARG A 183 0.70 -20.07 -2.81
CA ARG A 183 1.03 -20.08 -4.25
C ARG A 183 0.50 -18.84 -4.97
N ILE A 184 0.57 -17.70 -4.30
CA ILE A 184 0.22 -16.39 -4.84
C ILE A 184 1.44 -15.83 -5.55
N LYS A 185 1.28 -15.48 -6.82
CA LYS A 185 2.26 -14.70 -7.57
C LYS A 185 1.97 -13.22 -7.34
N GLU A 186 2.99 -12.48 -6.94
CA GLU A 186 2.93 -11.02 -6.77
C GLU A 186 2.57 -10.34 -8.10
N ALA A 187 1.67 -9.36 -8.03
CA ALA A 187 1.33 -8.46 -9.11
C ALA A 187 2.26 -7.24 -9.05
N LEU A 188 3.09 -7.07 -10.08
CA LEU A 188 3.93 -5.89 -10.26
C LEU A 188 3.10 -4.82 -10.96
N LEU A 189 3.00 -3.63 -10.36
CA LEU A 189 2.16 -2.55 -10.89
C LEU A 189 2.90 -1.63 -11.84
N PHE A 190 4.21 -1.60 -11.70
CA PHE A 190 5.07 -0.69 -12.42
C PHE A 190 6.23 -1.44 -13.07
N PRO A 191 6.82 -0.91 -14.15
CA PRO A 191 8.00 -1.50 -14.76
C PRO A 191 9.19 -1.44 -13.80
N LEU A 192 10.11 -2.40 -13.96
CA LEU A 192 11.43 -2.29 -13.35
C LEU A 192 12.13 -1.04 -13.90
N THR A 193 12.68 -0.23 -13.01
CA THR A 193 13.55 0.88 -13.39
C THR A 193 14.83 0.28 -13.99
N VAL A 194 15.14 0.63 -15.25
CA VAL A 194 16.34 0.17 -15.97
C VAL A 194 17.53 1.04 -15.60
#